data_AF-A0A3D5J6P6-F1
#
_entry.id   AF-A0A3D5J6P6-F1
#
_cell.length_a   1.000
_cell.length_b   1.000
_cell.length_c   1.000
_cell.angle_alpha   90.00
_cell.angle_beta   90.00
_cell.angle_gamma   90.00
#
_symmetry.space_group_name_H-M   'P 1'
#
loop_
_entity.id
_entity.type
_entity.pdbx_description
1 polymer ?
#
loop_
_entity_poly.entity_id
_entity_poly.type
_entity_poly.pdbx_seq_one_letter_code
_entity_poly.pdbx_strand_id
1 'polypeptide(L)'
;LHAYRAHRIRLNEEGTEALPYLEWAPGITKHPSNLNFYTSSMGEIYGPNFLKIAKQRGREFLECCPKNDDLWLTSLAIEHGVPIAVVDGVNRTFPAIPASQQLTLETSNVFGGYNDIQIKATFTEEIVKKLRELEHSEGFR
;
A
#
# COMPACT_ATOMS: atom_id res chain seq x y z
N LEU A 1 -5.13 -9.92 3.22
CA LEU A 1 -5.59 -9.46 1.88
C LEU A 1 -4.75 -10.17 0.83
N HIS A 2 -5.31 -10.46 -0.34
CA HIS A 2 -4.53 -11.07 -1.43
C HIS A 2 -4.57 -10.16 -2.64
N ALA A 3 -3.42 -9.89 -3.24
CA ALA A 3 -3.30 -9.05 -4.43
C ALA A 3 -2.33 -9.68 -5.44
N TYR A 4 -2.47 -9.34 -6.71
CA TYR A 4 -1.56 -9.82 -7.73
C TYR A 4 -0.25 -9.06 -7.80
N ARG A 5 -0.18 -7.83 -7.26
CA ARG A 5 1.04 -7.01 -7.29
C ARG A 5 1.21 -6.21 -6.01
N ALA A 6 2.40 -6.29 -5.42
CA ALA A 6 2.80 -5.50 -4.27
C ALA A 6 4.24 -4.97 -4.35
N HIS A 7 4.46 -3.88 -3.61
CA HIS A 7 5.73 -3.23 -3.33
C HIS A 7 6.03 -3.35 -1.83
N ARG A 8 7.29 -3.20 -1.43
CA ARG A 8 7.65 -3.14 -0.02
C ARG A 8 7.71 -1.68 0.41
N ILE A 9 6.88 -1.32 1.39
CA ILE A 9 6.99 -0.06 2.13
C ILE A 9 8.37 -0.04 2.82
N ARG A 10 9.09 1.06 2.66
CA ARG A 10 10.41 1.25 3.30
C ARG A 10 10.37 2.52 4.10
N LEU A 11 10.97 2.51 5.29
CA LEU A 11 11.18 3.71 6.08
C LEU A 11 12.56 4.33 5.81
N ASN A 12 12.72 5.62 6.13
CA ASN A 12 14.02 6.30 6.14
C ASN A 12 14.98 5.67 7.18
N GLU A 13 16.25 6.07 7.17
CA GLU A 13 17.27 5.48 8.07
C GLU A 13 16.94 5.61 9.56
N GLU A 14 16.16 6.61 9.96
CA GLU A 14 15.71 6.81 11.34
C GLU A 14 14.44 6.01 11.68
N GLY A 15 13.76 5.44 10.68
CA GLY A 15 12.48 4.76 10.81
C GLY A 15 11.31 5.71 11.15
N THR A 16 11.47 7.01 10.99
CA THR A 16 10.51 8.06 11.38
C THR A 16 9.51 8.42 10.31
N GLU A 17 9.82 8.14 9.04
CA GLU A 17 8.97 8.44 7.90
C GLU A 17 9.08 7.34 6.84
N ALA A 18 8.02 7.14 6.06
CA ALA A 18 8.11 6.31 4.87
C ALA A 18 8.94 7.03 3.78
N LEU A 19 9.81 6.28 3.10
CA LEU A 19 10.50 6.75 1.92
C LEU A 19 9.50 7.10 0.81
N PRO A 20 9.89 7.96 -0.14
CA PRO A 20 9.08 8.28 -1.30
C PRO A 20 8.51 7.03 -1.99
N TYR A 21 7.31 7.14 -2.52
CA TYR A 21 6.56 6.07 -3.17
C TYR A 21 7.39 5.33 -4.23
N LEU A 22 8.21 6.07 -5.00
CA LEU A 22 9.08 5.54 -6.04
C LEU A 22 10.23 4.66 -5.51
N GLU A 23 10.57 4.78 -4.23
CA GLU A 23 11.60 3.98 -3.57
C GLU A 23 11.07 2.65 -3.00
N TRP A 24 9.77 2.42 -3.09
CA TRP A 24 9.14 1.17 -2.69
C TRP A 24 9.39 0.12 -3.79
N ALA A 25 10.52 -0.56 -3.66
CA ALA A 25 10.90 -1.66 -4.54
C ALA A 25 9.79 -2.75 -4.58
N PRO A 26 9.71 -3.54 -5.66
CA PRO A 26 8.82 -4.71 -5.70
C PRO A 26 8.94 -5.54 -4.40
N GLY A 27 7.79 -5.89 -3.83
CA GLY A 27 7.67 -6.32 -2.45
C GLY A 27 8.12 -7.76 -2.17
N ILE A 28 8.17 -8.12 -0.89
CA ILE A 28 8.62 -9.44 -0.42
C ILE A 28 7.59 -10.46 -0.85
N THR A 29 7.99 -11.27 -1.83
CA THR A 29 7.03 -12.06 -2.58
C THR A 29 6.62 -13.34 -1.86
N LYS A 30 7.35 -13.83 -0.85
CA LYS A 30 7.11 -15.18 -0.32
C LYS A 30 6.18 -15.28 0.89
N HIS A 31 6.03 -14.21 1.67
CA HIS A 31 5.28 -14.26 2.93
C HIS A 31 4.29 -13.09 3.04
N PRO A 32 3.08 -13.33 3.56
CA PRO A 32 2.17 -12.26 3.92
C PRO A 32 2.81 -11.33 4.95
N SER A 33 2.79 -10.01 4.70
CA SER A 33 3.33 -9.02 5.63
C SER A 33 2.55 -7.71 5.52
N ASN A 34 2.59 -6.90 6.58
CA ASN A 34 2.09 -5.53 6.57
C ASN A 34 3.13 -4.52 6.04
N LEU A 35 4.34 -4.98 5.71
CA LEU A 35 5.31 -4.22 4.89
C LEU A 35 4.95 -4.24 3.39
N ASN A 36 4.03 -5.11 2.97
CA ASN A 36 3.56 -5.16 1.60
C ASN A 36 2.50 -4.09 1.34
N PHE A 37 2.74 -3.22 0.37
CA PHE A 37 1.76 -2.29 -0.20
C PHE A 37 1.29 -2.84 -1.54
N TYR A 38 0.02 -3.18 -1.67
CA TYR A 38 -0.52 -3.65 -2.96
C TYR A 38 -0.93 -2.47 -3.84
N THR A 39 -0.95 -2.70 -5.15
CA THR A 39 -1.51 -1.73 -6.10
C THR A 39 -2.77 -2.32 -6.73
N SER A 40 -3.89 -1.58 -6.67
CA SER A 40 -5.21 -2.09 -7.07
C SER A 40 -5.34 -2.35 -8.59
N SER A 41 -4.42 -1.82 -9.40
CA SER A 41 -4.48 -1.92 -10.86
C SER A 41 -4.40 -3.35 -11.43
N MET A 42 -3.93 -4.32 -10.65
CA MET A 42 -3.79 -5.72 -11.09
C MET A 42 -4.86 -6.65 -10.49
N GLY A 43 -5.71 -6.14 -9.61
CA GLY A 43 -6.74 -6.90 -8.93
C GLY A 43 -6.31 -7.47 -7.58
N GLU A 44 -7.27 -7.47 -6.67
CA GLU A 44 -7.11 -7.88 -5.29
C GLU A 44 -8.44 -8.38 -4.71
N ILE A 45 -8.34 -9.12 -3.61
CA ILE A 45 -9.51 -9.64 -2.89
C ILE A 45 -9.38 -9.38 -1.39
N TYR A 46 -10.49 -8.91 -0.83
CA TYR A 46 -10.63 -8.55 0.58
C TYR A 46 -11.44 -9.60 1.33
N GLY A 47 -10.98 -9.96 2.52
CA GLY A 47 -11.76 -10.82 3.42
C GLY A 47 -12.97 -10.07 3.98
N PRO A 48 -14.08 -10.77 4.32
CA PRO A 48 -15.30 -10.14 4.79
C PRO A 48 -15.11 -9.33 6.09
N ASN A 49 -14.21 -9.76 6.98
CA ASN A 49 -13.91 -9.02 8.21
C ASN A 49 -13.18 -7.70 7.91
N PHE A 50 -12.26 -7.69 6.95
CA PHE A 50 -11.58 -6.47 6.54
C PHE A 50 -12.55 -5.50 5.85
N LEU A 51 -13.45 -6.01 5.00
CA LEU A 51 -14.49 -5.18 4.39
C LEU A 51 -15.42 -4.53 5.42
N LYS A 52 -15.71 -5.21 6.54
CA LYS A 52 -16.48 -4.60 7.65
C LYS A 52 -15.72 -3.44 8.30
N ILE A 53 -14.41 -3.59 8.52
CA ILE A 53 -13.53 -2.52 9.04
C ILE A 53 -13.57 -1.32 8.10
N ALA A 54 -13.28 -1.51 6.82
CA ALA A 54 -13.30 -0.43 5.83
C ALA A 54 -14.67 0.25 5.76
N LYS A 55 -15.76 -0.53 5.81
CA LYS A 55 -17.13 0.01 5.82
C LYS A 55 -17.41 0.87 7.05
N GLN A 56 -16.91 0.50 8.23
CA GLN A 56 -17.10 1.27 9.47
C GLN A 56 -16.40 2.63 9.43
N ARG A 57 -15.23 2.71 8.78
CA ARG A 57 -14.48 3.95 8.55
C ARG A 57 -15.11 4.86 7.48
N GLY A 58 -16.01 4.31 6.66
CA GLY A 58 -16.81 5.08 5.72
C GLY A 58 -15.97 5.79 4.65
N ARG A 59 -15.94 7.12 4.70
CA ARG A 59 -15.33 8.00 3.68
C ARG A 59 -14.14 8.80 4.19
N GLU A 60 -13.57 8.42 5.34
CA GLU A 60 -12.40 9.10 5.94
C GLU A 60 -11.20 9.22 4.97
N PHE A 61 -11.07 8.32 4.00
CA PHE A 61 -10.03 8.39 2.95
C PHE A 61 -10.05 9.70 2.15
N LEU A 62 -11.19 10.38 2.05
CA LEU A 62 -11.30 11.66 1.35
C LEU A 62 -10.48 12.76 2.02
N GLU A 63 -10.17 12.63 3.31
CA GLU A 63 -9.48 13.64 4.10
C GLU A 63 -7.95 13.50 3.97
N CYS A 64 -7.44 12.28 3.77
CA CYS A 64 -6.00 12.00 3.76
C CYS A 64 -5.45 11.53 2.40
N CYS A 65 -6.19 10.71 1.67
CA CYS A 65 -5.75 10.13 0.39
C CYS A 65 -6.89 9.96 -0.63
N PRO A 66 -7.56 11.06 -1.03
CA PRO A 66 -8.73 11.02 -1.92
C PRO A 66 -8.47 10.44 -3.32
N LYS A 67 -7.20 10.31 -3.73
CA LYS A 67 -6.78 9.80 -5.03
C LYS A 67 -5.91 8.53 -4.92
N ASN A 68 -5.81 7.93 -3.74
CA ASN A 68 -4.96 6.77 -3.48
C ASN A 68 -5.66 5.83 -2.49
N ASP A 69 -6.65 5.08 -2.98
CA ASP A 69 -7.49 4.20 -2.19
C ASP A 69 -6.74 2.95 -1.68
N ASP A 70 -5.80 2.41 -2.47
CA ASP A 70 -4.93 1.31 -2.05
C ASP A 70 -4.03 1.69 -0.87
N LEU A 71 -3.61 2.96 -0.76
CA LEU A 71 -2.89 3.50 0.40
C LEU A 71 -3.76 3.54 1.65
N TRP A 72 -5.01 3.99 1.51
CA TRP A 72 -5.95 3.98 2.64
C TRP A 72 -6.24 2.57 3.13
N LEU A 73 -6.52 1.65 2.21
CA LEU A 73 -6.81 0.27 2.58
C LEU A 73 -5.57 -0.43 3.15
N THR A 74 -4.37 -0.09 2.67
CA THR A 74 -3.11 -0.56 3.27
C THR A 74 -2.93 -0.01 4.68
N SER A 75 -3.25 1.26 4.95
CA SER A 75 -3.15 1.83 6.30
C SER A 75 -4.11 1.15 7.29
N LEU A 76 -5.35 0.87 6.88
CA LEU A 76 -6.29 0.08 7.66
C LEU A 76 -5.81 -1.36 7.90
N ALA A 77 -5.16 -1.96 6.90
CA ALA A 77 -4.61 -3.30 7.02
C ALA A 77 -3.47 -3.32 8.07
N ILE A 78 -2.61 -2.32 8.09
CA ILE A 78 -1.54 -2.16 9.10
C ILE A 78 -2.15 -1.91 10.49
N GLU A 79 -3.12 -0.99 10.59
CA GLU A 79 -3.77 -0.65 11.86
C GLU A 79 -4.38 -1.88 12.52
N HIS A 80 -5.05 -2.73 11.74
CA HIS A 80 -5.77 -3.91 12.21
C HIS A 80 -4.97 -5.23 12.10
N GLY A 81 -3.68 -5.18 11.75
CA GLY A 81 -2.82 -6.36 11.67
C GLY A 81 -3.29 -7.40 10.64
N VAL A 82 -3.89 -6.95 9.54
CA VAL A 82 -4.33 -7.81 8.44
C VAL A 82 -3.20 -7.90 7.42
N PRO A 83 -2.48 -9.04 7.30
CA PRO A 83 -1.33 -9.12 6.42
C PRO A 83 -1.74 -9.09 4.95
N ILE A 84 -0.87 -8.52 4.10
CA ILE A 84 -1.05 -8.42 2.66
C ILE A 84 -0.15 -9.45 1.99
N ALA A 85 -0.76 -10.33 1.18
CA ALA A 85 -0.11 -11.44 0.51
C ALA A 85 -0.16 -11.27 -1.01
N VAL A 86 0.93 -11.59 -1.69
CA VAL A 86 0.97 -11.69 -3.15
C VAL A 86 0.49 -13.08 -3.56
N VAL A 87 -0.47 -13.15 -4.48
CA VAL A 87 -0.99 -14.43 -5.00
C VAL A 87 0.16 -15.25 -5.60
N ASP A 88 0.28 -16.51 -5.18
CA ASP A 88 1.37 -17.44 -5.52
C ASP A 88 2.79 -16.94 -5.18
N GLY A 89 2.87 -15.85 -4.44
CA GLY A 89 4.12 -15.19 -4.13
C GLY A 89 4.92 -14.73 -5.34
N VAL A 90 4.24 -14.27 -6.40
CA VAL A 90 4.87 -13.71 -7.59
C VAL A 90 4.04 -12.52 -8.07
N ASN A 91 4.68 -11.36 -8.24
CA ASN A 91 4.03 -10.19 -8.83
C ASN A 91 3.60 -10.51 -10.27
N ARG A 92 2.31 -10.30 -10.56
CA ARG A 92 1.74 -10.48 -11.90
C ARG A 92 1.31 -9.14 -12.46
N THR A 93 1.58 -8.97 -13.75
CA THR A 93 1.08 -7.84 -14.55
C THR A 93 0.20 -8.39 -15.65
N PHE A 94 -1.00 -7.84 -15.78
CA PHE A 94 -1.93 -8.23 -16.84
C PHE A 94 -1.85 -7.23 -18.01
N PRO A 95 -2.03 -7.69 -19.26
CA PRO A 95 -2.01 -6.80 -20.42
C PRO A 95 -3.06 -5.70 -20.30
N ALA A 96 -2.66 -4.45 -20.52
CA ALA A 96 -3.59 -3.34 -20.64
C ALA A 96 -4.33 -3.42 -21.99
N ILE A 97 -5.61 -3.03 -22.01
CA ILE A 97 -6.36 -2.88 -23.26
C ILE A 97 -5.87 -1.59 -23.93
N PRO A 98 -5.30 -1.66 -25.15
CA PRO A 98 -4.87 -0.47 -25.88
C PRO A 98 -6.04 0.53 -25.99
N ALA A 99 -5.77 1.82 -25.75
CA ALA A 99 -6.74 2.94 -25.65
C ALA A 99 -7.48 3.14 -24.31
N SER A 100 -7.48 2.18 -23.38
CA SER A 100 -8.06 2.40 -22.03
C SER A 100 -7.21 3.29 -21.12
N GLN A 101 -5.97 3.58 -21.51
CA GLN A 101 -4.98 4.29 -20.70
C GLN A 101 -4.64 5.71 -21.21
N GLN A 102 -5.40 6.28 -22.15
CA GLN A 102 -5.10 7.61 -22.72
C GLN A 102 -5.22 8.77 -21.72
N LEU A 103 -5.85 8.56 -20.56
CA LEU A 103 -6.00 9.51 -19.45
C LEU A 103 -5.87 8.76 -18.11
N THR A 104 -4.69 8.23 -17.78
CA THR A 104 -4.49 7.58 -16.47
C THR A 104 -4.06 8.60 -15.40
N LEU A 105 -4.55 8.42 -14.17
CA LEU A 105 -4.10 9.14 -12.98
C LEU A 105 -2.58 8.98 -12.73
N GLU A 106 -1.97 7.93 -13.31
CA GLU A 106 -0.57 7.54 -13.13
C GLU A 106 0.41 8.68 -13.45
N THR A 107 0.21 9.40 -14.56
CA THR A 107 1.14 10.46 -14.99
C THR A 107 1.17 11.64 -14.01
N SER A 108 0.03 11.99 -13.41
CA SER A 108 -0.05 13.08 -12.43
C SER A 108 0.27 12.65 -10.99
N ASN A 109 -0.10 11.42 -10.60
CA ASN A 109 0.05 10.92 -9.24
C ASN A 109 1.50 10.50 -8.93
N VAL A 110 2.19 9.93 -9.93
CA VAL A 110 3.56 9.41 -9.77
C VAL A 110 4.61 10.50 -10.06
N PHE A 111 4.48 11.27 -11.14
CA PHE A 111 5.46 12.30 -11.49
C PHE A 111 5.24 13.64 -10.79
N GLY A 112 4.06 13.87 -10.22
CA GLY A 112 3.71 15.12 -9.50
C GLY A 112 3.92 15.08 -7.98
N GLY A 113 4.45 13.99 -7.41
CA GLY A 113 4.67 13.84 -5.96
C GLY A 113 3.40 13.73 -5.10
N TYR A 114 2.22 13.58 -5.74
CA TYR A 114 0.94 13.51 -5.03
C TYR A 114 0.79 12.24 -4.19
N ASN A 115 1.45 11.15 -4.56
CA ASN A 115 1.49 9.94 -3.72
C ASN A 115 2.21 10.21 -2.39
N ASP A 116 3.33 10.93 -2.42
CA ASP A 116 4.12 11.22 -1.20
C ASP A 116 3.35 12.13 -0.24
N ILE A 117 2.61 13.12 -0.77
CA ILE A 117 1.73 13.98 0.04
C ILE A 117 0.65 13.13 0.72
N GLN A 118 0.00 12.23 -0.02
CA GLN A 118 -1.05 11.36 0.53
C GLN A 118 -0.48 10.33 1.52
N ILE A 119 0.75 9.83 1.30
CA ILE A 119 1.47 8.97 2.26
C ILE A 119 1.67 9.71 3.57
N LYS A 120 2.22 10.93 3.54
CA LYS A 120 2.44 11.73 4.75
C LYS A 120 1.14 12.04 5.50
N ALA A 121 0.06 12.28 4.78
CA ALA A 121 -1.26 12.54 5.39
C ALA A 121 -1.92 11.26 5.96
N THR A 122 -1.56 10.07 5.46
CA THR A 122 -2.23 8.81 5.80
C THR A 122 -1.44 7.97 6.80
N PHE A 123 -0.10 7.95 6.70
CA PHE A 123 0.77 7.19 7.59
C PHE A 123 1.04 7.99 8.86
N THR A 124 0.19 7.80 9.85
CA THR A 124 0.32 8.37 11.19
C THR A 124 1.56 7.83 11.92
N GLU A 125 1.96 8.48 13.01
CA GLU A 125 3.06 8.02 13.85
C GLU A 125 2.89 6.56 14.33
N GLU A 126 1.65 6.16 14.64
CA GLU A 126 1.34 4.78 15.05
C GLU A 126 1.53 3.78 13.91
N ILE A 127 1.15 4.13 12.68
CA ILE A 127 1.41 3.29 11.50
C ILE A 127 2.91 3.16 11.27
N VAL A 128 3.64 4.27 11.30
CA VAL A 128 5.10 4.27 11.11
C VAL A 128 5.79 3.45 12.20
N LYS A 129 5.35 3.55 13.46
CA LYS A 129 5.84 2.74 14.55
C LYS A 129 5.64 1.24 14.29
N LYS A 130 4.44 0.81 13.88
CA LYS A 130 4.16 -0.59 13.52
C LYS A 130 5.05 -1.08 12.38
N LEU A 131 5.23 -0.26 11.34
CA LEU A 131 6.13 -0.58 10.23
C LEU A 131 7.58 -0.74 10.69
N ARG A 132 8.05 0.15 11.59
CA ARG A 132 9.40 0.09 12.15
C ARG A 132 9.61 -1.17 13.01
N GLU A 133 8.63 -1.53 13.83
CA GLU A 133 8.67 -2.78 14.62
C GLU A 133 8.72 -4.01 13.70
N LEU A 134 7.97 -3.99 12.59
CA LEU A 134 8.01 -5.05 11.58
C LEU A 134 9.36 -5.12 10.87
N GLU A 135 9.94 -3.99 10.44
CA GLU A 135 11.27 -3.94 9.81
C GLU A 135 12.34 -4.60 10.70
N HIS A 136 12.32 -4.32 12.02
CA HIS A 136 13.24 -4.98 12.96
C HIS A 136 12.97 -6.47 13.10
N SER A 137 11.69 -6.87 13.22
CA SER A 137 11.33 -8.29 13.38
C SER A 137 11.67 -9.15 12.16
N GLU A 138 11.63 -8.56 10.96
CA GLU A 138 11.95 -9.23 9.69
C GLU A 138 13.43 -9.05 9.29
N GLY A 139 14.24 -8.34 10.09
CA GLY A 139 15.68 -8.19 9.88
C GLY A 139 16.07 -7.22 8.75
N PHE A 140 15.20 -6.26 8.41
CA PHE A 140 15.52 -5.18 7.47
C PHE A 140 16.19 -3.98 8.12
N ARG A 141 16.17 -3.93 9.44
CA ARG A 141 16.76 -2.92 10.31
C ARG A 141 17.23 -3.59 11.61
#